data_AF-A0A752Z173-F1
#
_entry.id   AF-A0A752Z173-F1
#
_cell.length_a   1.000
_cell.length_b   1.000
_cell.length_c   1.000
_cell.angle_alpha   90.00
_cell.angle_beta   90.00
_cell.angle_gamma   90.00
#
_symmetry.space_group_name_H-M   'P 1'
#
loop_
_entity.id
_entity.type
_entity.pdbx_description
1 polymer ?
#
loop_
_entity_poly.entity_id
_entity_poly.type
_entity_poly.pdbx_seq_one_letter_code
_entity_poly.pdbx_strand_id
1 'polypeptide(L)'
;MAQQVNEWLIALAVAFIRPLSLSLLLPLLKSGSLGSAILRNGVLMSLTFPILPIIYQQKIMMHIGKDYSWLGLVTGEVIIGFLIGFCAAVPFWAVDMAGFLLDTLRGATMGTIFNSTIEAETSLFGLLFSQFLCVIFFISGGMEFILNILYESYQYLPPGRTLLFDQQFLKYIQAEWRTLYQLCISFSLPAIICMVLADLALGLLNRSAQQLNVF
;
A
#
# COMPACT_ATOMS: atom_id res chain seq x y z
N MET A 1 -26.44 -17.12 -27.54
CA MET A 1 -25.34 -17.66 -26.69
C MET A 1 -24.04 -16.87 -26.84
N ALA A 2 -23.49 -16.68 -28.05
CA ALA A 2 -22.20 -15.99 -28.23
C ALA A 2 -22.16 -14.54 -27.68
N GLN A 3 -23.23 -13.76 -27.87
CA GLN A 3 -23.32 -12.40 -27.30
C GLN A 3 -23.29 -12.42 -25.78
N GLN A 4 -24.09 -13.28 -25.14
CA GLN A 4 -24.15 -13.41 -23.69
C GLN A 4 -22.78 -13.80 -23.09
N VAL A 5 -22.05 -14.73 -23.70
CA VAL A 5 -20.70 -15.10 -23.25
C VAL A 5 -19.74 -13.91 -23.30
N ASN A 6 -19.85 -13.06 -24.33
CA ASN A 6 -19.03 -11.85 -24.43
C ASN A 6 -19.34 -10.83 -23.33
N GLU A 7 -20.62 -10.69 -22.94
CA GLU A 7 -21.02 -9.80 -21.85
C GLU A 7 -20.42 -10.22 -20.50
N TRP A 8 -20.44 -11.52 -20.21
CA TRP A 8 -19.84 -12.08 -19.01
C TRP A 8 -18.32 -11.89 -18.98
N LEU A 9 -17.66 -12.05 -20.12
CA LEU A 9 -16.20 -11.88 -20.24
C LEU A 9 -15.78 -10.42 -20.02
N ILE A 10 -16.55 -9.47 -20.57
CA ILE A 10 -16.31 -8.03 -20.38
C ILE A 10 -16.59 -7.62 -18.92
N ALA A 11 -17.68 -8.11 -18.32
CA ALA A 11 -17.98 -7.87 -16.91
C ALA A 11 -16.85 -8.39 -16.00
N LEU A 12 -16.32 -9.57 -16.30
CA LEU A 12 -15.19 -10.14 -15.60
C LEU A 12 -13.93 -9.30 -15.76
N ALA A 13 -13.63 -8.85 -16.97
CA ALA A 13 -12.46 -8.01 -17.25
C ALA A 13 -12.52 -6.69 -16.46
N VAL A 14 -13.68 -6.02 -16.43
CA VAL A 14 -13.88 -4.79 -15.66
C VAL A 14 -13.75 -5.06 -14.16
N ALA A 15 -14.39 -6.12 -13.66
CA ALA A 15 -14.35 -6.50 -12.26
C ALA A 15 -12.93 -6.74 -11.75
N PHE A 16 -12.08 -7.34 -12.59
CA PHE A 16 -10.71 -7.70 -12.24
C PHE A 16 -9.75 -6.50 -12.09
N ILE A 17 -10.06 -5.36 -12.72
CA ILE A 17 -9.18 -4.18 -12.71
C ILE A 17 -9.02 -3.61 -11.29
N ARG A 18 -10.11 -3.47 -10.53
CA ARG A 18 -10.08 -2.84 -9.19
C ARG A 18 -9.25 -3.65 -8.16
N PRO A 19 -9.42 -4.98 -8.01
CA PRO A 19 -8.56 -5.82 -7.18
C PRO A 19 -7.09 -5.82 -7.64
N LEU A 20 -6.85 -5.79 -8.96
CA LEU A 20 -5.50 -5.70 -9.51
C LEU A 20 -4.83 -4.38 -9.12
N SER A 21 -5.52 -3.26 -9.27
CA SER A 21 -5.00 -1.93 -8.90
C SER A 21 -4.74 -1.81 -7.40
N LEU A 22 -5.60 -2.40 -6.56
CA LEU A 22 -5.37 -2.51 -5.11
C LEU A 22 -4.07 -3.26 -4.79
N SER A 23 -3.82 -4.38 -5.48
CA SER A 23 -2.64 -5.23 -5.25
C SER A 23 -1.30 -4.56 -5.59
N LEU A 24 -1.30 -3.50 -6.39
CA LEU A 24 -0.08 -2.77 -6.77
C LEU A 24 0.50 -1.99 -5.58
N LEU A 25 -0.37 -1.44 -4.73
CA LEU A 25 0.05 -0.64 -3.58
C LEU A 25 0.18 -1.46 -2.32
N LEU A 26 -0.77 -2.37 -2.07
CA LEU A 26 -0.79 -3.16 -0.85
C LEU A 26 0.46 -4.06 -0.78
N PRO A 27 1.39 -3.85 0.17
CA PRO A 27 2.65 -4.60 0.21
C PRO A 27 2.44 -6.11 0.34
N LEU A 28 1.37 -6.52 1.03
CA LEU A 28 0.98 -7.93 1.22
C LEU A 28 0.70 -8.68 -0.08
N LEU A 29 0.19 -7.98 -1.10
CA LEU A 29 -0.19 -8.58 -2.38
C LEU A 29 0.84 -8.31 -3.49
N LYS A 30 2.00 -7.74 -3.17
CA LYS A 30 3.08 -7.57 -4.15
C LYS A 30 3.65 -8.93 -4.55
N SER A 31 4.07 -9.04 -5.80
CA SER A 31 4.55 -10.29 -6.41
C SER A 31 5.74 -10.93 -5.68
N GLY A 32 6.55 -10.14 -4.97
CA GLY A 32 7.64 -10.65 -4.14
C GLY A 32 7.18 -11.42 -2.89
N SER A 33 5.98 -11.14 -2.36
CA SER A 33 5.46 -11.81 -1.17
C SER A 33 4.69 -13.09 -1.50
N LEU A 34 4.02 -13.17 -2.65
CA LEU A 34 3.24 -14.34 -3.11
C LEU A 34 4.03 -15.29 -4.04
N GLY A 35 5.36 -15.12 -4.13
CA GLY A 35 6.27 -15.95 -4.91
C GLY A 35 6.27 -15.68 -6.42
N SER A 36 5.10 -15.61 -7.07
CA SER A 36 4.99 -15.34 -8.51
C SER A 36 3.77 -14.50 -8.87
N ALA A 37 3.92 -13.64 -9.89
CA ALA A 37 2.83 -12.82 -10.43
C ALA A 37 1.64 -13.65 -10.91
N ILE A 38 1.87 -14.90 -11.34
CA ILE A 38 0.83 -15.84 -11.80
C ILE A 38 -0.06 -16.27 -10.62
N LEU A 39 0.54 -16.63 -9.49
CA LEU A 39 -0.21 -17.05 -8.29
C LEU A 39 -1.05 -15.88 -7.76
N ARG A 40 -0.45 -14.69 -7.66
CA ARG A 40 -1.15 -13.47 -7.27
C ARG A 40 -2.38 -13.23 -8.15
N ASN A 41 -2.18 -13.22 -9.48
CA ASN A 41 -3.28 -12.96 -10.40
C ASN A 41 -4.36 -14.05 -10.32
N GLY A 42 -3.99 -15.31 -10.08
CA GLY A 42 -4.95 -16.40 -9.83
C GLY A 42 -5.80 -16.18 -8.57
N VAL A 43 -5.19 -15.76 -7.46
CA VAL A 43 -5.91 -15.42 -6.23
C VAL A 43 -6.87 -14.24 -6.46
N LEU A 44 -6.40 -13.17 -7.13
CA LEU A 44 -7.24 -12.02 -7.46
C LEU A 44 -8.44 -12.41 -8.34
N MET A 45 -8.22 -13.36 -9.27
CA MET A 45 -9.29 -13.89 -10.13
C MET A 45 -10.35 -14.61 -9.30
N SER A 46 -9.93 -15.42 -8.32
CA SER A 46 -10.83 -16.11 -7.39
C SER A 46 -11.64 -15.11 -6.54
N LEU A 47 -11.00 -14.05 -6.06
CA LEU A 47 -11.65 -12.98 -5.28
C LEU A 47 -12.67 -12.16 -6.08
N THR A 48 -12.55 -12.15 -7.41
CA THR A 48 -13.45 -11.42 -8.33
C THR A 48 -14.76 -12.18 -8.57
N PHE A 49 -14.75 -13.52 -8.45
CA PHE A 49 -15.89 -14.36 -8.80
C PHE A 49 -17.20 -14.02 -8.04
N PRO A 50 -17.18 -13.74 -6.72
CA PRO A 50 -18.38 -13.34 -5.98
C PRO A 50 -19.02 -12.02 -6.44
N ILE A 51 -18.26 -11.17 -7.14
CA ILE A 51 -18.66 -9.82 -7.55
C ILE A 51 -19.40 -9.78 -8.90
N LEU A 52 -19.17 -10.80 -9.73
CA LEU A 52 -19.78 -10.91 -11.06
C LEU A 52 -21.31 -10.69 -11.10
N PRO A 53 -22.13 -11.28 -10.20
CA PRO A 53 -23.58 -11.04 -10.25
C PRO A 53 -23.97 -9.59 -9.97
N ILE A 54 -23.22 -8.88 -9.11
CA ILE A 54 -23.48 -7.48 -8.75
C ILE A 54 -23.22 -6.57 -9.95
N ILE A 55 -22.09 -6.78 -10.63
CA ILE A 55 -21.67 -6.03 -11.82
C ILE A 55 -22.59 -6.31 -13.01
N TYR A 56 -23.01 -7.56 -13.19
CA TYR A 56 -23.93 -7.94 -14.26
C TYR A 56 -25.31 -7.26 -14.10
N GLN A 57 -25.84 -7.18 -12.87
CA GLN A 57 -27.10 -6.50 -12.59
C GLN A 57 -27.07 -5.00 -12.87
N GLN A 58 -25.90 -4.35 -12.72
CA GLN A 58 -25.72 -2.93 -12.97
C GLN A 58 -25.71 -2.55 -14.46
N LYS A 59 -25.83 -3.53 -15.39
CA LYS A 59 -25.97 -3.33 -16.86
C LYS A 59 -25.00 -2.31 -17.45
N ILE A 60 -23.72 -2.47 -17.13
CA ILE A 60 -22.59 -1.65 -17.60
C ILE A 60 -22.58 -1.52 -19.14
N MET A 61 -23.10 -2.54 -19.85
CA MET A 61 -23.18 -2.58 -21.31
C MET A 61 -24.07 -1.50 -21.96
N MET A 62 -25.03 -0.90 -21.25
CA MET A 62 -25.88 0.13 -21.87
C MET A 62 -25.15 1.44 -22.19
N HIS A 63 -23.93 1.65 -21.69
CA HIS A 63 -23.15 2.88 -21.91
C HIS A 63 -21.89 2.69 -22.78
N ILE A 64 -21.50 1.44 -23.12
CA ILE A 64 -20.27 1.12 -23.87
C ILE A 64 -20.41 1.41 -25.39
N GLY A 65 -21.58 1.85 -25.87
CA GLY A 65 -21.85 2.16 -27.29
C GLY A 65 -21.19 3.42 -27.87
N LYS A 66 -20.33 4.13 -27.13
CA LYS A 66 -19.53 5.25 -27.65
C LYS A 66 -18.06 4.99 -27.34
N ASP A 67 -17.23 4.95 -28.37
CA ASP A 67 -15.84 4.43 -28.40
C ASP A 67 -14.87 4.98 -27.32
N TYR A 68 -15.21 6.10 -26.65
CA TYR A 68 -14.41 6.70 -25.57
C TYR A 68 -14.87 6.36 -24.14
N SER A 69 -16.00 5.66 -23.97
CA SER A 69 -16.54 5.31 -22.64
C SER A 69 -15.69 4.23 -21.95
N TRP A 70 -15.08 3.32 -22.72
CA TRP A 70 -14.28 2.21 -22.17
C TRP A 70 -13.02 2.70 -21.43
N LEU A 71 -12.29 3.65 -22.03
CA LEU A 71 -11.06 4.18 -21.42
C LEU A 71 -11.38 4.86 -20.08
N GLY A 72 -12.43 5.68 -20.03
CA GLY A 72 -12.87 6.32 -18.79
C GLY A 72 -13.30 5.33 -17.72
N LEU A 73 -13.93 4.22 -18.12
CA LEU A 73 -14.34 3.15 -17.20
C LEU A 73 -13.11 2.46 -16.59
N VAL A 74 -12.16 2.03 -17.42
CA VAL A 74 -10.91 1.40 -16.98
C VAL A 74 -10.14 2.34 -16.05
N THR A 75 -9.96 3.60 -16.44
CA THR A 75 -9.26 4.59 -15.63
C THR A 75 -9.96 4.82 -14.29
N GLY A 76 -11.29 4.90 -14.27
CA GLY A 76 -12.07 5.01 -13.03
C GLY A 76 -11.86 3.83 -12.08
N GLU A 77 -11.92 2.59 -12.59
CA GLU A 77 -11.69 1.38 -11.80
C GLU A 77 -10.26 1.31 -11.26
N VAL A 78 -9.27 1.72 -12.07
CA VAL A 78 -7.87 1.80 -11.65
C VAL A 78 -7.72 2.79 -10.50
N ILE A 79 -8.30 3.99 -10.62
CA ILE A 79 -8.22 5.02 -9.58
C ILE A 79 -8.87 4.54 -8.29
N ILE A 80 -10.06 3.93 -8.35
CA ILE A 80 -10.76 3.43 -7.14
C ILE A 80 -9.92 2.34 -6.46
N GLY A 81 -9.41 1.37 -7.23
CA GLY A 81 -8.55 0.33 -6.68
C GLY A 81 -7.26 0.89 -6.09
N PHE A 82 -6.68 1.90 -6.73
CA PHE A 82 -5.50 2.61 -6.23
C PHE A 82 -5.79 3.37 -4.94
N LEU A 83 -6.95 4.02 -4.81
CA LEU A 83 -7.32 4.71 -3.57
C LEU A 83 -7.49 3.73 -2.41
N ILE A 84 -8.18 2.61 -2.63
CA ILE A 84 -8.35 1.58 -1.58
C ILE A 84 -6.98 1.01 -1.21
N GLY A 85 -6.14 0.68 -2.21
CA GLY A 85 -4.79 0.17 -1.99
C GLY A 85 -3.89 1.17 -1.26
N PHE A 86 -4.01 2.46 -1.56
CA PHE A 86 -3.26 3.53 -0.91
C PHE A 86 -3.58 3.59 0.58
N CYS A 87 -4.86 3.66 0.93
CA CYS A 87 -5.30 3.73 2.33
C CYS A 87 -4.87 2.49 3.12
N ALA A 88 -4.98 1.31 2.51
CA ALA A 88 -4.56 0.06 3.14
C ALA A 88 -3.03 -0.08 3.26
N ALA A 89 -2.25 0.59 2.40
CA ALA A 89 -0.79 0.55 2.43
C ALA A 89 -0.15 1.54 3.43
N VAL A 90 -0.85 2.62 3.81
CA VAL A 90 -0.37 3.64 4.77
C VAL A 90 0.29 3.05 6.04
N PRO A 91 -0.32 2.12 6.79
CA PRO A 91 0.30 1.60 8.01
C PRO A 91 1.59 0.83 7.73
N PHE A 92 1.66 0.10 6.61
CA PHE A 92 2.88 -0.62 6.22
C PHE A 92 4.01 0.33 5.86
N TRP A 93 3.72 1.38 5.10
CA TRP A 93 4.72 2.39 4.75
C TRP A 93 5.18 3.18 5.98
N ALA A 94 4.28 3.52 6.89
CA ALA A 94 4.64 4.23 8.11
C ALA A 94 5.65 3.44 8.97
N VAL A 95 5.43 2.13 9.12
CA VAL A 95 6.30 1.25 9.90
C VAL A 95 7.64 0.98 9.19
N ASP A 96 7.62 0.78 7.87
CA ASP A 96 8.83 0.63 7.06
C ASP A 96 9.72 1.88 7.14
N MET A 97 9.12 3.07 6.96
CA MET A 97 9.80 4.36 7.12
C MET A 97 10.37 4.57 8.52
N ALA A 98 9.63 4.15 9.56
CA ALA A 98 10.10 4.25 10.93
C ALA A 98 11.32 3.35 11.17
N GLY A 99 11.34 2.14 10.61
CA GLY A 99 12.50 1.25 10.65
C GLY A 99 13.71 1.83 9.92
N PHE A 100 13.49 2.42 8.74
CA PHE A 100 14.54 3.11 7.98
C PHE A 100 15.15 4.28 8.76
N LEU A 101 14.30 5.07 9.43
CA LEU A 101 14.75 6.18 10.28
C LEU A 101 15.63 5.69 11.44
N LEU A 102 15.25 4.61 12.11
CA LEU A 102 16.05 4.04 13.20
C LEU A 102 17.39 3.45 12.73
N ASP A 103 17.41 2.78 11.57
CA ASP A 103 18.66 2.31 10.97
C ASP A 103 19.61 3.47 10.62
N THR A 104 19.04 4.58 10.15
CA THR A 104 19.78 5.80 9.85
C THR A 104 20.39 6.42 11.09
N LEU A 105 19.62 6.55 12.18
CA LEU A 105 20.12 7.12 13.44
C LEU A 105 21.17 6.25 14.11
N ARG A 106 21.06 4.93 13.98
CA ARG A 106 22.08 4.00 14.47
C ARG A 106 23.41 4.08 13.69
N GLY A 107 23.42 4.75 12.53
CA GLY A 107 24.59 4.81 11.65
C GLY A 107 24.82 3.53 10.85
N ALA A 108 23.84 2.60 10.81
CA ALA A 108 23.92 1.40 9.98
C ALA A 108 24.03 1.76 8.48
N THR A 109 23.48 2.91 8.11
CA THR A 109 23.51 3.46 6.75
C THR A 109 24.84 4.14 6.40
N MET A 110 25.81 4.27 7.32
CA MET A 110 27.13 4.84 7.01
C MET A 110 27.95 3.95 6.07
N GLY A 111 27.72 2.63 6.08
CA GLY A 111 28.39 1.68 5.16
C GLY A 111 28.00 1.86 3.68
N THR A 112 26.85 2.48 3.41
CA THR A 112 26.34 2.72 2.05
C THR A 112 26.96 3.95 1.41
N ILE A 113 27.43 4.90 2.23
CA ILE A 113 28.14 6.10 1.80
C ILE A 113 29.51 5.74 1.20
N PHE A 114 30.15 4.69 1.70
CA PHE A 114 31.48 4.26 1.25
C PHE A 114 31.46 3.32 0.02
N ASN A 115 30.33 2.66 -0.27
CA ASN A 115 30.21 1.79 -1.44
C ASN A 115 28.81 1.87 -2.06
N SER A 116 28.64 2.73 -3.06
CA SER A 116 27.42 2.89 -3.86
C SER A 116 27.08 1.69 -4.75
N THR A 117 27.96 0.68 -4.81
CA THR A 117 27.72 -0.57 -5.56
C THR A 117 26.87 -1.56 -4.76
N ILE A 118 26.74 -1.37 -3.44
CA ILE A 118 25.79 -2.11 -2.61
C ILE A 118 24.47 -1.34 -2.70
N GLU A 119 23.48 -1.93 -3.37
CA GLU A 119 22.08 -1.50 -3.31
C GLU A 119 21.59 -1.68 -1.87
N ALA A 120 21.97 -0.76 -0.99
CA ALA A 120 21.50 -0.72 0.38
C ALA A 120 20.10 -0.10 0.41
N GLU A 121 19.18 -0.75 -0.27
CA GLU A 121 17.81 -0.28 -0.48
C GLU A 121 16.86 -0.84 0.60
N THR A 122 17.31 -1.78 1.44
CA THR A 122 16.44 -2.42 2.44
C THR A 122 16.98 -2.22 3.85
N SER A 123 16.27 -1.39 4.62
CA SER A 123 16.45 -1.26 6.07
C SER A 123 16.15 -2.60 6.74
N LEU A 124 17.04 -3.06 7.64
CA LEU A 124 16.84 -4.30 8.39
C LEU A 124 15.66 -4.16 9.36
N PHE A 125 15.58 -3.04 10.07
CA PHE A 125 14.46 -2.76 10.95
C PHE A 125 13.17 -2.52 10.17
N GLY A 126 13.23 -1.84 9.02
CA GLY A 126 12.07 -1.65 8.13
C GLY A 126 11.48 -2.98 7.68
N LEU A 127 12.33 -3.89 7.19
CA LEU A 127 11.91 -5.24 6.80
C LEU A 127 11.31 -6.02 7.98
N LEU A 128 12.00 -6.02 9.13
CA LEU A 128 11.56 -6.75 10.31
C LEU A 128 10.21 -6.25 10.83
N PHE A 129 10.03 -4.94 10.94
CA PHE A 129 8.76 -4.37 11.41
C PHE A 129 7.64 -4.56 10.39
N SER A 130 7.93 -4.46 9.10
CA SER A 130 6.96 -4.74 8.03
C SER A 130 6.47 -6.20 8.06
N GLN A 131 7.38 -7.16 8.27
CA GLN A 131 7.03 -8.56 8.46
C GLN A 131 6.20 -8.79 9.74
N PHE A 132 6.55 -8.14 10.84
CA PHE A 132 5.80 -8.24 12.09
C PHE A 132 4.38 -7.66 11.95
N LEU A 133 4.25 -6.50 11.29
CA LEU A 133 2.97 -5.88 11.00
C LEU A 133 2.13 -6.77 10.07
N CYS A 134 2.74 -7.40 9.08
CA CYS A 134 2.07 -8.37 8.21
C CYS A 134 1.43 -9.51 9.03
N VAL A 135 2.17 -10.12 9.95
CA VAL A 135 1.63 -11.19 10.82
C VAL A 135 0.46 -10.69 11.66
N ILE A 136 0.60 -9.52 12.30
CA ILE A 136 -0.48 -8.91 13.10
C ILE A 136 -1.71 -8.62 12.23
N PHE A 137 -1.49 -8.13 11.02
CA PHE A 137 -2.56 -7.80 10.08
C PHE A 137 -3.37 -9.04 9.70
N PHE A 138 -2.73 -10.18 9.45
CA PHE A 138 -3.43 -11.43 9.17
C PHE A 138 -4.18 -11.96 10.40
N ILE A 139 -3.54 -11.97 11.59
CA ILE A 139 -4.17 -12.48 12.82
C ILE A 139 -5.37 -11.64 13.26
N SER A 140 -5.32 -10.32 13.04
CA SER A 140 -6.42 -9.40 13.35
C SER A 140 -7.58 -9.46 12.35
N GLY A 141 -7.48 -10.27 11.29
CA GLY A 141 -8.52 -10.34 10.25
C GLY A 141 -8.46 -9.17 9.25
N GLY A 142 -7.33 -8.46 9.14
CA GLY A 142 -7.20 -7.31 8.25
C GLY A 142 -7.48 -7.61 6.78
N MET A 143 -7.19 -8.83 6.31
CA MET A 143 -7.53 -9.24 4.94
C MET A 143 -9.03 -9.32 4.70
N GLU A 144 -9.79 -9.82 5.67
CA GLU A 144 -11.26 -9.82 5.60
C GLU A 144 -11.80 -8.39 5.56
N PHE A 145 -11.23 -7.51 6.38
CA PHE A 145 -11.58 -6.09 6.40
C PHE A 145 -11.33 -5.41 5.03
N ILE A 146 -10.18 -5.64 4.40
CA ILE A 146 -9.89 -5.10 3.06
C ILE A 146 -10.86 -5.65 2.02
N LEU A 147 -11.18 -6.94 2.08
CA LEU A 147 -12.13 -7.57 1.15
C LEU A 147 -13.54 -6.98 1.30
N ASN A 148 -13.99 -6.76 2.54
CA ASN A 148 -15.28 -6.12 2.79
C ASN A 148 -15.32 -4.70 2.20
N ILE A 149 -14.28 -3.90 2.40
CA ILE A 149 -14.19 -2.55 1.81
C ILE A 149 -14.19 -2.61 0.27
N LEU A 150 -13.45 -3.56 -0.30
CA LEU A 150 -13.41 -3.77 -1.74
C LEU A 150 -14.81 -4.10 -2.29
N TYR A 151 -15.56 -4.96 -1.61
CA TYR A 151 -16.89 -5.38 -2.02
C TYR A 151 -17.95 -4.29 -1.83
N GLU A 152 -17.93 -3.56 -0.71
CA GLU A 152 -18.77 -2.40 -0.47
C GLU A 152 -18.50 -1.28 -1.49
N SER A 153 -17.26 -1.11 -1.91
CA SER A 153 -16.88 -0.13 -2.93
C SER A 153 -17.65 -0.30 -4.24
N TYR A 154 -18.03 -1.52 -4.64
CA TYR A 154 -18.85 -1.74 -5.85
C TYR A 154 -20.31 -1.27 -5.69
N GLN A 155 -20.79 -1.12 -4.45
CA GLN A 155 -22.12 -0.59 -4.17
C GLN A 155 -22.11 0.94 -4.14
N TYR A 156 -21.13 1.53 -3.45
CA TYR A 156 -21.02 2.99 -3.33
C TYR A 156 -20.50 3.67 -4.60
N LEU A 157 -19.51 3.04 -5.26
CA LEU A 157 -18.83 3.55 -6.45
C LEU A 157 -19.02 2.54 -7.60
N PRO A 158 -20.21 2.53 -8.22
CA PRO A 158 -20.48 1.62 -9.32
C PRO A 158 -19.61 1.97 -10.54
N PRO A 159 -19.18 0.94 -11.30
CA PRO A 159 -18.38 1.10 -12.51
C PRO A 159 -19.06 2.00 -13.54
N GLY A 160 -18.28 2.91 -14.14
CA GLY A 160 -18.76 3.85 -15.16
C GLY A 160 -19.26 5.20 -14.63
N ARG A 161 -19.29 5.41 -13.30
CA ARG A 161 -19.46 6.77 -12.75
C ARG A 161 -18.16 7.56 -12.85
N THR A 162 -18.26 8.79 -13.33
CA THR A 162 -17.15 9.75 -13.30
C THR A 162 -16.81 10.10 -11.86
N LEU A 163 -15.55 9.86 -11.46
CA LEU A 163 -15.02 10.34 -10.19
C LEU A 163 -14.85 11.86 -10.26
N LEU A 164 -15.48 12.58 -9.35
CA LEU A 164 -15.30 14.02 -9.21
C LEU A 164 -14.18 14.27 -8.20
N PHE A 165 -13.06 14.77 -8.69
CA PHE A 165 -11.95 15.22 -7.85
C PHE A 165 -12.23 16.63 -7.35
N ASP A 166 -12.99 16.73 -6.27
CA ASP A 166 -13.31 18.00 -5.62
C ASP A 166 -12.29 18.36 -4.52
N GLN A 167 -12.38 19.55 -3.94
CA GLN A 167 -11.56 19.99 -2.81
C GLN A 167 -11.60 19.01 -1.62
N GLN A 168 -12.71 18.29 -1.43
CA GLN A 168 -12.81 17.25 -0.41
C GLN A 168 -11.81 16.11 -0.63
N PHE A 169 -11.57 15.73 -1.88
CA PHE A 169 -10.60 14.70 -2.24
C PHE A 169 -9.16 15.13 -1.92
N LEU A 170 -8.82 16.39 -2.20
CA LEU A 170 -7.51 16.95 -1.84
C LEU A 170 -7.30 16.98 -0.32
N LYS A 171 -8.33 17.37 0.45
CA LYS A 171 -8.30 17.32 1.92
C LYS A 171 -8.13 15.89 2.44
N TYR A 172 -8.76 14.91 1.77
CA TYR A 172 -8.61 13.50 2.11
C TYR A 172 -7.18 13.01 1.93
N ILE A 173 -6.55 13.27 0.77
CA ILE A 173 -5.15 12.91 0.53
C ILE A 173 -4.22 13.57 1.55
N GLN A 174 -4.45 14.84 1.87
CA GLN A 174 -3.66 15.55 2.87
C GLN A 174 -3.81 14.92 4.26
N ALA A 175 -5.02 14.48 4.62
CA ALA A 175 -5.28 13.79 5.89
C ALA A 175 -4.54 12.44 5.94
N GLU A 176 -4.61 11.63 4.87
CA GLU A 176 -3.88 10.36 4.79
C GLU A 176 -2.36 10.55 4.90
N TRP A 177 -1.81 11.57 4.22
CA TRP A 177 -0.40 11.91 4.32
C TRP A 177 0.01 12.32 5.75
N ARG A 178 -0.85 13.07 6.45
CA ARG A 178 -0.65 13.41 7.86
C ARG A 178 -0.68 12.16 8.73
N THR A 179 -1.62 11.24 8.51
CA THR A 179 -1.72 9.96 9.22
C THR A 179 -0.44 9.15 9.06
N LEU A 180 0.08 9.04 7.84
CA LEU A 180 1.33 8.33 7.55
C LEU A 180 2.50 8.88 8.38
N TYR A 181 2.71 10.20 8.38
CA TYR A 181 3.78 10.81 9.17
C TYR A 181 3.57 10.66 10.67
N GLN A 182 2.33 10.84 11.14
CA GLN A 182 2.00 10.67 12.55
C GLN A 182 2.30 9.26 13.02
N LEU A 183 1.90 8.23 12.26
CA LEU A 183 2.20 6.83 12.57
C LEU A 183 3.71 6.57 12.59
N CYS A 184 4.44 7.04 11.57
CA CYS A 184 5.89 6.86 11.46
C CYS A 184 6.63 7.50 12.65
N ILE A 185 6.34 8.76 12.95
CA ILE A 185 6.98 9.49 14.05
C ILE A 185 6.56 8.87 15.38
N SER A 186 5.26 8.68 15.65
CA SER A 186 4.80 8.14 16.93
C SER A 186 5.36 6.75 17.23
N PHE A 187 5.53 5.91 16.21
CA PHE A 187 6.13 4.58 16.37
C PHE A 187 7.64 4.65 16.66
N SER A 188 8.39 5.52 15.96
CA SER A 188 9.85 5.64 16.13
C SER A 188 10.27 6.53 17.30
N LEU A 189 9.42 7.47 17.75
CA LEU A 189 9.76 8.52 18.71
C LEU A 189 10.44 8.01 19.99
N PRO A 190 9.95 6.94 20.67
CA PRO A 190 10.59 6.48 21.90
C PRO A 190 12.03 6.01 21.68
N ALA A 191 12.28 5.30 20.58
CA ALA A 191 13.60 4.80 20.22
C ALA A 191 14.53 5.95 19.79
N ILE A 192 14.02 6.93 19.03
CA ILE A 192 14.77 8.14 18.66
C ILE A 192 15.25 8.88 19.92
N ILE A 193 14.37 9.09 20.90
CA ILE A 193 14.74 9.80 22.14
C ILE A 193 15.88 9.07 22.86
N CYS A 194 15.80 7.75 23.00
CA CYS A 194 16.85 6.96 23.63
C CYS A 194 18.18 7.06 22.87
N MET A 195 18.16 7.01 21.53
CA MET A 195 19.36 7.15 20.70
C MET A 195 19.99 8.54 20.86
N VAL A 196 19.20 9.61 20.77
CA VAL A 196 19.69 10.98 20.92
C VAL A 196 20.30 11.20 22.31
N LEU A 197 19.69 10.64 23.37
CA LEU A 197 20.25 10.72 24.72
C LEU A 197 21.57 9.95 24.84
N ALA A 198 21.69 8.79 24.20
CA ALA A 198 22.93 8.02 24.17
C ALA A 198 24.05 8.78 23.42
N ASP A 199 23.74 9.36 22.26
CA ASP A 199 24.70 10.15 21.47
C ASP A 199 25.16 11.39 22.25
N LEU A 200 24.25 12.06 22.95
CA LEU A 200 24.57 13.20 23.80
C LEU A 200 25.47 12.79 24.97
N ALA A 201 25.20 11.64 25.60
CA ALA A 201 26.05 11.11 26.67
C ALA A 201 27.46 10.78 26.16
N LEU A 202 27.57 10.13 24.99
CA LEU A 202 28.85 9.84 24.35
C LEU A 202 29.61 11.11 23.95
N GLY A 203 28.92 12.11 23.41
CA GLY A 203 29.49 13.41 23.08
C GLY A 203 30.04 14.14 24.31
N LEU A 204 29.34 14.09 25.44
CA LEU A 204 29.81 14.65 26.71
C LEU A 204 31.03 13.86 27.25
N LEU A 205 31.01 12.53 27.15
CA LEU A 205 32.12 11.68 27.56
C LEU A 205 33.39 11.96 26.74
N ASN A 206 33.27 12.14 25.43
CA ASN A 206 34.40 12.46 24.56
C ASN A 206 35.05 13.81 24.95
N ARG A 207 34.25 14.78 25.41
CA ARG A 207 34.76 16.04 25.96
C ARG A 207 35.53 15.84 27.27
N SER A 208 35.06 14.95 28.16
CA SER A 208 35.67 14.72 29.48
C SER A 208 36.86 13.76 29.45
N ALA A 209 36.85 12.79 28.55
CA ALA A 209 37.88 11.76 28.40
C ALA A 209 38.25 11.64 26.91
N GLN A 210 39.06 12.57 26.42
CA GLN A 210 39.54 12.66 25.02
C GLN A 210 40.29 11.40 24.53
N GLN A 211 40.65 10.48 25.44
CA GLN A 211 41.29 9.20 25.10
C GLN A 211 40.29 8.15 24.60
N LEU A 212 38.99 8.32 24.87
CA LEU A 212 37.94 7.50 24.28
C LEU A 212 37.64 8.06 22.89
N ASN A 213 38.31 7.53 21.87
CA ASN A 213 37.97 7.87 20.50
C ASN A 213 36.65 7.16 20.12
N VAL A 214 35.52 7.82 20.37
CA VAL A 214 34.17 7.29 20.11
C VAL A 214 33.78 7.38 18.62
N PHE A 215 34.71 7.81 17.76
CA PHE A 215 34.57 7.89 16.30
C PHE A 215 35.81 7.36 15.59
#